data_AF-A0A3D1CLF1-F1
#
_entry.id   AF-A0A3D1CLF1-F1
#
_cell.length_a   1.000
_cell.length_b   1.000
_cell.length_c   1.000
_cell.angle_alpha   90.00
_cell.angle_beta   90.00
_cell.angle_gamma   90.00
#
_symmetry.space_group_name_H-M   'P 1'
#
loop_
_entity.id
_entity.type
_entity.pdbx_description
1 polymer ?
#
loop_
_entity_poly.entity_id
_entity_poly.type
_entity_poly.pdbx_seq_one_letter_code
_entity_poly.pdbx_strand_id
1 'polypeptide(L)' 'MSIFDELQTSLQEAVEIKQGKAQASRITRHELADVKAIRAKLHVSQAEFAEAMGT' A
#
# COMPACT_ATOMS: atom_id res chain seq x y z
N MET A 1 10.80 26.30 -17.62
CA MET A 1 10.82 25.64 -16.30
C MET A 1 12.03 24.72 -16.29
N SER A 2 12.84 24.79 -15.24
CA SER A 2 14.01 23.92 -15.06
C SER A 2 13.56 22.58 -14.46
N ILE A 3 14.30 21.49 -14.74
CA ILE A 3 14.11 20.19 -14.07
C ILE A 3 14.15 20.35 -12.54
N PHE A 4 14.95 21.28 -12.04
CA PHE A 4 15.01 21.58 -10.62
C PHE A 4 13.66 22.07 -10.07
N ASP A 5 12.97 22.95 -10.79
CA ASP A 5 11.69 23.52 -10.38
C ASP A 5 10.60 22.43 -10.34
N GLU A 6 10.63 21.50 -11.29
CA GLU A 6 9.72 20.35 -11.35
C GLU A 6 9.95 19.39 -10.17
N LEU A 7 11.21 19.10 -9.86
CA LEU A 7 11.57 18.25 -8.71
C LEU A 7 11.19 18.88 -7.37
N GLN A 8 11.40 20.19 -7.22
CA GLN A 8 11.01 20.94 -6.03
C GLN A 8 9.48 20.91 -5.86
N THR A 9 8.73 21.10 -6.95
CA THR A 9 7.27 21.05 -6.94
C THR A 9 6.76 19.67 -6.55
N SER A 10 7.28 18.60 -7.15
CA SER A 10 6.91 17.22 -6.79
C SER A 10 7.19 16.88 -5.33
N LEU A 11 8.29 17.37 -4.75
CA LEU A 11 8.60 17.17 -3.34
C LEU A 11 7.58 17.87 -2.44
N GLN A 12 7.19 19.09 -2.77
CA GLN A 12 6.20 19.86 -2.02
C GLN A 12 4.83 19.16 -2.05
N GLU A 13 4.39 18.71 -3.23
CA GLU A 13 3.16 17.94 -3.40
C GLU A 13 3.16 16.66 -2.55
N ALA A 14 4.28 15.94 -2.50
CA ALA A 14 4.40 14.73 -1.68
C ALA A 14 4.22 15.01 -0.18
N VAL A 15 4.71 16.15 0.32
CA VAL A 15 4.53 16.58 1.72
C VAL A 15 3.07 16.93 1.99
N GLU A 16 2.41 17.63 1.07
CA GLU A 16 1.01 18.01 1.21
C GLU A 16 0.07 16.79 1.19
N ILE A 17 0.34 15.81 0.32
CA ILE A 17 -0.36 14.52 0.31
C ILE A 17 -0.16 13.79 1.65
N LYS A 18 1.08 13.75 2.18
CA LYS A 18 1.38 13.13 3.47
C LYS A 18 0.65 13.82 4.64
N GLN A 19 0.45 15.13 4.57
CA GLN A 19 -0.28 15.91 5.57
C GLN A 19 -1.80 15.88 5.37
N GLY A 20 -2.30 15.22 4.32
CA GLY A 20 -3.73 15.16 3.99
C GLY A 20 -4.30 16.47 3.45
N LYS A 21 -3.44 17.41 3.03
CA LYS A 21 -3.83 18.73 2.47
C LYS A 21 -4.06 18.68 0.96
N ALA A 22 -3.50 17.69 0.29
CA ALA A 22 -3.69 17.43 -1.14
C ALA A 22 -4.06 15.96 -1.38
N GLN A 23 -4.87 15.68 -2.40
CA GLN A 23 -5.16 14.30 -2.80
C GLN A 23 -4.07 13.78 -3.75
N ALA A 24 -3.65 12.53 -3.55
CA ALA A 24 -2.73 11.88 -4.46
C ALA A 24 -3.35 11.75 -5.85
N SER A 25 -2.63 12.18 -6.89
CA SER A 25 -3.06 12.09 -8.29
C SER A 25 -3.27 10.65 -8.76
N ARG A 26 -2.56 9.69 -8.14
CA ARG A 26 -2.71 8.25 -8.37
C ARG A 26 -2.64 7.52 -7.04
N ILE A 27 -3.64 6.68 -6.79
CA ILE A 27 -3.69 5.80 -5.62
C ILE A 27 -3.60 4.36 -6.12
N THR A 28 -2.49 3.70 -5.83
CA THR A 28 -2.36 2.26 -6.02
C THR A 28 -2.75 1.58 -4.72
N ARG A 29 -3.96 1.03 -4.67
CA ARG A 29 -4.40 0.22 -3.55
C ARG A 29 -3.85 -1.19 -3.73
N HIS A 30 -2.98 -1.60 -2.82
CA HIS A 30 -2.67 -3.00 -2.63
C HIS A 30 -3.78 -3.57 -1.75
N GLU A 31 -4.72 -4.31 -2.35
CA GLU A 31 -5.66 -5.10 -1.57
C GLU A 31 -4.84 -6.02 -0.67
N LEU A 32 -5.00 -5.86 0.64
CA LEU A 32 -4.49 -6.85 1.59
C LEU A 32 -5.18 -8.14 1.22
N ALA A 33 -4.41 -9.11 0.73
CA ALA A 33 -4.96 -10.37 0.25
C ALA A 33 -5.88 -10.92 1.35
N ASP A 34 -7.15 -11.17 1.04
CA ASP A 34 -8.13 -11.60 2.03
C ASP A 34 -7.68 -12.95 2.59
N VAL A 35 -6.97 -12.88 3.73
CA VAL A 35 -6.37 -14.03 4.40
C VAL A 35 -7.44 -15.06 4.76
N LYS A 36 -8.71 -14.66 4.96
CA LYS A 36 -9.81 -15.60 5.19
C LYS A 36 -10.17 -16.35 3.91
N ALA A 37 -10.25 -15.65 2.78
CA ALA A 37 -10.53 -16.27 1.48
C ALA A 37 -9.38 -17.19 1.03
N ILE A 38 -8.13 -16.80 1.26
CA ILE A 38 -6.94 -17.62 0.98
C ILE A 38 -6.95 -18.89 1.85
N ARG A 39 -7.16 -18.74 3.17
CA ARG A 39 -7.27 -19.88 4.09
C ARG A 39 -8.43 -20.81 3.71
N ALA A 40 -9.58 -20.25 3.34
CA ALA A 40 -10.74 -21.03 2.92
C ALA A 40 -10.44 -21.88 1.66
N LYS A 41 -9.69 -21.34 0.70
CA LYS A 41 -9.25 -22.07 -0.50
C LYS A 41 -8.19 -23.14 -0.21
N LEU A 42 -7.33 -22.90 0.78
CA LEU A 42 -6.28 -23.85 1.17
C LEU A 42 -6.80 -24.97 2.09
N HIS A 43 -8.01 -24.84 2.64
CA HIS A 43 -8.62 -25.79 3.58
C HIS A 43 -7.77 -26.09 4.83
N VAL A 44 -6.95 -25.11 5.24
CA VAL A 44 -6.08 -25.23 6.42
C VAL A 44 -6.67 -24.49 7.62
N SER A 45 -6.39 -24.99 8.81
CA SER A 45 -6.73 -24.33 10.07
C SER A 45 -5.89 -23.05 10.26
N GLN A 46 -6.28 -22.20 11.23
CA GLN A 46 -5.56 -20.96 11.51
C GLN A 46 -4.12 -21.20 11.97
N ALA A 47 -3.87 -22.28 12.73
CA ALA A 47 -2.53 -22.62 13.20
C ALA A 47 -1.62 -23.04 12.04
N GLU A 48 -2.12 -23.90 11.14
CA GLU A 48 -1.37 -24.37 9.96
C GLU A 48 -1.07 -23.24 8.97
N PHE A 49 -2.01 -22.30 8.79
CA PHE A 49 -1.77 -21.13 7.95
C PHE A 49 -0.72 -20.19 8.55
N ALA A 50 -0.73 -19.99 9.87
CA ALA A 50 0.26 -19.16 10.56
C ALA A 50 1.67 -19.76 10.46
N GLU A 51 1.79 -21.08 10.68
CA GLU A 51 3.04 -21.82 10.51
C GLU A 51 3.59 -21.72 9.08
N ALA A 52 2.73 -21.87 8.06
CA ALA A 52 3.12 -21.74 6.65
C ALA A 52 3.58 -20.31 6.28
N MET A 53 3.04 -19.30 6.97
CA MET A 53 3.40 -17.89 6.77
C MET A 53 4.56 -17.42 7.67
N GLY A 54 5.09 -18.30 8.53
CA GLY A 54 6.25 -18.03 9.38
C GLY A 54 5.98 -17.11 10.58
N THR A 55 4.73 -17.07 11.05
CA THR A 55 4.29 -16.27 12.21
C THR A 55 3.70 -17.13 13.31
#